data_AF-A0A1I5PAQ7-F1
#
_entry.id   AF-A0A1I5PAQ7-F1
#
_cell.length_a   1.000
_cell.length_b   1.000
_cell.length_c   1.000
_cell.angle_alpha   90.00
_cell.angle_beta   90.00
_cell.angle_gamma   90.00
#
_symmetry.space_group_name_H-M   'P 1'
#
loop_
_entity.id
_entity.type
_entity.pdbx_description
1 polymer ?
#
loop_
_entity_poly.entity_id
_entity_poly.type
_entity_poly.pdbx_seq_one_letter_code
_entity_poly.pdbx_strand_id
1 'polypeptide(L)'
;MDTAQNTLNLVEDFRTELSGRFPESTISNTVSFIESASGSYPAVLASELGKMTCTIVDGKTFTSGSFTSGILPTHGLVYTNNLDLLYADTVSFLFVATPVYIALYFYDSSSQLLGYFTGAAISLTSGSGGGEGSWS
;
A
#
# COMPACT_ATOMS: atom_id res chain seq x y z
N MET A 1 3.27 3.45 20.36
CA MET A 1 1.88 3.21 19.88
C MET A 1 1.81 1.74 19.50
N ASP A 2 0.82 1.01 19.99
CA ASP A 2 0.75 -0.46 19.90
C ASP A 2 0.41 -0.90 18.45
N THR A 3 1.22 -1.79 17.87
CA THR A 3 1.08 -2.30 16.49
C THR A 3 -0.31 -2.91 16.24
N ALA A 4 -0.93 -3.49 17.27
CA ALA A 4 -2.27 -4.04 17.19
C ALA A 4 -3.35 -2.96 16.94
N GLN A 5 -3.25 -1.80 17.60
CA GLN A 5 -4.22 -0.71 17.43
C GLN A 5 -4.10 -0.05 16.05
N ASN A 6 -2.88 0.08 15.53
CA ASN A 6 -2.65 0.62 14.18
C ASN A 6 -3.23 -0.30 13.09
N THR A 7 -3.16 -1.62 13.28
CA THR A 7 -3.72 -2.61 12.34
C THR A 7 -5.25 -2.52 12.31
N LEU A 8 -5.90 -2.38 13.48
CA LEU A 8 -7.35 -2.24 13.58
C LEU A 8 -7.86 -0.99 12.84
N ASN A 9 -7.26 0.17 13.08
CA ASN A 9 -7.66 1.41 12.41
C ASN A 9 -7.50 1.31 10.89
N LEU A 10 -6.40 0.70 10.41
CA LEU A 10 -6.15 0.51 8.98
C LEU A 10 -7.19 -0.39 8.31
N VAL A 11 -7.64 -1.44 9.01
CA VAL A 11 -8.70 -2.35 8.52
C VAL A 11 -10.06 -1.65 8.45
N GLU A 12 -10.44 -0.90 9.48
CA GLU A 12 -11.72 -0.17 9.50
C GLU A 12 -11.80 0.91 8.41
N ASP A 13 -10.73 1.69 8.27
CA ASP A 13 -10.66 2.75 7.26
C ASP A 13 -10.60 2.17 5.84
N PHE A 14 -9.86 1.08 5.63
CA PHE A 14 -9.84 0.38 4.34
C PHE A 14 -11.23 -0.12 3.95
N ARG A 15 -11.96 -0.75 4.88
CA ARG A 15 -13.33 -1.23 4.63
C ARG A 15 -14.26 -0.05 4.31
N THR A 16 -14.19 1.02 5.08
CA THR A 16 -15.08 2.18 4.94
C THR A 16 -14.87 2.88 3.59
N GLU A 17 -13.62 3.13 3.22
CA GLU A 17 -13.27 3.88 2.01
C GLU A 17 -13.59 3.10 0.71
N LEU A 18 -13.57 1.76 0.78
CA LEU A 18 -13.69 0.89 -0.39
C LEU A 18 -15.02 0.13 -0.46
N SER A 19 -15.84 0.18 0.58
CA SER A 19 -17.19 -0.39 0.56
C SER A 19 -18.01 0.21 -0.58
N GLY A 20 -18.70 -0.66 -1.32
CA GLY A 20 -19.47 -0.28 -2.50
C GLY A 20 -18.64 0.07 -3.75
N ARG A 21 -17.30 0.07 -3.65
CA ARG A 21 -16.38 0.30 -4.79
C ARG A 21 -15.67 -0.96 -5.25
N PHE A 22 -15.46 -1.91 -4.34
CA PHE A 22 -14.88 -3.22 -4.63
C PHE A 22 -15.78 -4.35 -4.16
N PRO A 23 -15.67 -5.56 -4.75
CA PRO A 23 -16.37 -6.74 -4.24
C PRO A 23 -15.99 -7.03 -2.78
N GLU A 24 -16.96 -7.38 -1.95
CA GLU A 24 -16.74 -7.74 -0.53
C GLU A 24 -15.69 -8.84 -0.36
N SER A 25 -15.59 -9.79 -1.29
CA SER A 25 -14.55 -10.82 -1.26
C SER A 25 -13.13 -10.24 -1.39
N THR A 26 -12.94 -9.20 -2.20
CA THR A 26 -11.65 -8.51 -2.35
C THR A 26 -11.30 -7.77 -1.06
N ILE A 27 -12.28 -7.06 -0.50
CA ILE A 27 -12.11 -6.34 0.77
C ILE A 27 -11.76 -7.32 1.90
N SER A 28 -12.49 -8.43 2.01
CA SER A 28 -12.25 -9.45 3.04
C SER A 28 -10.88 -10.10 2.90
N ASN A 29 -10.47 -10.46 1.67
CA ASN A 29 -9.16 -11.09 1.43
C ASN A 29 -8.01 -10.16 1.80
N THR A 30 -8.11 -8.86 1.44
CA THR A 30 -7.12 -7.86 1.83
C THR A 30 -7.03 -7.72 3.34
N VAL A 31 -8.16 -7.68 4.05
CA VAL A 31 -8.17 -7.61 5.52
C VAL A 31 -7.51 -8.83 6.15
N SER A 32 -7.85 -10.04 5.70
CA SER A 32 -7.22 -11.26 6.22
C SER A 32 -5.71 -11.30 5.97
N PHE A 33 -5.25 -10.74 4.84
CA PHE A 33 -3.81 -10.60 4.60
C PHE A 33 -3.17 -9.60 5.55
N ILE A 34 -3.76 -8.42 5.74
CA ILE A 34 -3.25 -7.39 6.68
C ILE A 34 -3.06 -7.97 8.09
N GLU A 35 -4.02 -8.77 8.54
CA GLU A 35 -3.97 -9.42 9.86
C GLU A 35 -2.91 -10.53 9.96
N SER A 36 -2.54 -11.16 8.85
CA SER A 36 -1.60 -12.30 8.80
C SER A 36 -0.20 -11.97 8.31
N ALA A 37 0.04 -10.74 7.84
CA ALA A 37 1.34 -10.32 7.34
C ALA A 37 2.39 -10.30 8.47
N SER A 38 3.49 -11.01 8.26
CA SER A 38 4.51 -11.26 9.30
C SER A 38 5.89 -10.67 8.99
N GLY A 39 6.25 -10.51 7.71
CA GLY A 39 7.46 -9.82 7.29
C GLY A 39 7.24 -8.31 7.24
N SER A 40 8.23 -7.51 7.67
CA SER A 40 8.20 -6.05 7.58
C SER A 40 9.55 -5.50 7.14
N TYR A 41 9.52 -4.54 6.22
CA TYR A 41 10.70 -3.98 5.56
C TYR A 41 10.62 -2.45 5.58
N PRO A 42 11.62 -1.74 6.16
CA PRO A 42 11.68 -0.28 6.11
C PRO A 42 11.60 0.23 4.67
N ALA A 43 10.76 1.25 4.43
CA ALA A 43 10.57 1.81 3.11
C ALA A 43 10.27 3.30 3.14
N VAL A 44 10.47 3.95 2.00
CA VAL A 44 10.12 5.36 1.77
C VAL A 44 9.11 5.44 0.63
N LEU A 45 7.99 6.13 0.89
CA LEU A 45 6.98 6.47 -0.13
C LEU A 45 7.14 7.93 -0.52
N ALA A 46 7.18 8.22 -1.82
CA ALA A 46 7.25 9.58 -2.35
C ALA A 46 6.54 9.68 -3.71
N SER A 47 6.34 10.90 -4.20
CA SER A 47 6.03 11.14 -5.61
C SER A 47 7.18 11.82 -6.33
N GLU A 48 7.58 11.31 -7.49
CA GLU A 48 8.62 11.88 -8.34
C GLU A 48 8.17 11.83 -9.81
N LEU A 49 8.32 12.95 -10.53
CA LEU A 49 8.02 13.07 -11.98
C LEU A 49 6.64 12.52 -12.39
N GLY A 50 5.61 12.76 -11.57
CA GLY A 50 4.25 12.30 -11.85
C GLY A 50 4.05 10.80 -11.66
N LYS A 51 4.86 10.17 -10.79
CA LYS A 51 4.75 8.77 -10.38
C LYS A 51 4.83 8.66 -8.86
N MET A 52 4.17 7.65 -8.31
CA MET A 52 4.35 7.22 -6.93
C MET A 52 5.46 6.18 -6.87
N THR A 53 6.39 6.34 -5.93
CA THR A 53 7.51 5.43 -5.71
C THR A 53 7.50 4.93 -4.27
N CYS A 54 7.60 3.61 -4.07
CA CYS A 54 7.83 3.00 -2.76
C CYS A 54 9.15 2.23 -2.80
N THR A 55 10.17 2.73 -2.11
CA THR A 55 11.51 2.14 -2.10
C THR A 55 11.73 1.39 -0.79
N ILE A 56 11.93 0.07 -0.86
CA ILE A 56 12.38 -0.71 0.29
C ILE A 56 13.87 -0.43 0.52
N VAL A 57 14.27 -0.17 1.77
CA VAL A 57 15.67 0.05 2.15
C VAL A 57 16.49 -1.19 1.79
N ASP A 58 17.60 -0.99 1.06
CA ASP A 58 18.45 -2.04 0.51
C ASP A 58 17.71 -3.05 -0.41
N GLY A 59 16.55 -2.65 -0.95
CA GLY A 59 15.68 -3.46 -1.78
C GLY A 59 15.28 -2.79 -3.09
N LYS A 60 14.16 -3.24 -3.66
CA LYS A 60 13.63 -2.70 -4.92
C LYS A 60 12.76 -1.47 -4.69
N THR A 61 12.51 -0.76 -5.78
CA THR A 61 11.56 0.35 -5.82
C THR A 61 10.33 -0.04 -6.63
N PHE A 62 9.16 0.02 -6.00
CA PHE A 62 7.89 0.04 -6.73
C PHE A 62 7.74 1.38 -7.41
N THR A 63 7.35 1.38 -8.68
CA THR A 63 7.03 2.59 -9.43
C THR A 63 5.65 2.43 -10.07
N SER A 64 4.74 3.35 -9.77
CA SER A 64 3.43 3.39 -10.42
C SER A 64 3.55 3.79 -11.90
N GLY A 65 2.46 3.59 -12.64
CA GLY A 65 2.15 4.37 -13.82
C GLY A 65 1.95 5.86 -13.48
N SER A 66 1.13 6.55 -14.27
CA SER A 66 0.83 7.97 -14.01
C SER A 66 0.17 8.18 -12.65
N PHE A 67 0.73 9.08 -11.85
CA PHE A 67 0.21 9.52 -10.57
C PHE A 67 0.25 11.05 -10.52
N THR A 68 -0.92 11.67 -10.55
CA THR A 68 -1.05 13.14 -10.67
C THR A 68 -1.08 13.85 -9.34
N SER A 69 -1.21 13.12 -8.23
CA SER A 69 -1.22 13.70 -6.89
C SER A 69 0.20 13.77 -6.32
N GLY A 70 0.44 14.69 -5.38
CA GLY A 70 1.76 14.86 -4.76
C GLY A 70 1.86 14.16 -3.40
N ILE A 71 2.93 13.40 -3.19
CA ILE A 71 3.29 12.79 -1.90
C ILE A 71 4.70 13.28 -1.53
N LEU A 72 4.80 13.99 -0.40
CA LEU A 72 6.11 14.26 0.18
C LEU A 72 6.71 12.96 0.71
N PRO A 73 8.05 12.80 0.66
CA PRO A 73 8.71 11.62 1.20
C PRO A 73 8.26 11.30 2.62
N THR A 74 7.76 10.09 2.83
CA THR A 74 7.33 9.58 4.14
C THR A 74 7.94 8.20 4.39
N HIS A 75 8.39 7.99 5.63
CA HIS A 75 8.97 6.73 6.06
C HIS A 75 7.87 5.80 6.60
N GLY A 76 8.01 4.52 6.31
CA GLY A 76 7.07 3.50 6.76
C GLY A 76 7.64 2.09 6.62
N LEU A 77 6.73 1.13 6.57
CA LEU A 77 7.05 -0.29 6.45
C LEU A 77 6.24 -0.91 5.33
N VAL A 78 6.88 -1.73 4.51
CA VAL A 78 6.21 -2.70 3.62
C VAL A 78 6.06 -4.00 4.37
N TYR A 79 4.84 -4.49 4.47
CA TYR A 79 4.48 -5.76 5.06
C TYR A 79 4.18 -6.78 3.97
N THR A 80 4.79 -7.96 4.06
CA THR A 80 4.53 -9.08 3.14
C THR A 80 4.95 -10.40 3.78
N ASN A 81 4.31 -11.49 3.36
CA ASN A 81 4.70 -12.86 3.73
C ASN A 81 5.72 -13.47 2.75
N ASN A 82 5.90 -12.87 1.57
CA ASN A 82 6.83 -13.36 0.55
C ASN A 82 7.35 -12.19 -0.30
N LEU A 83 8.54 -11.69 0.04
CA LEU A 83 9.14 -10.55 -0.63
C LEU A 83 9.48 -10.83 -2.11
N ASP A 84 9.93 -12.03 -2.43
CA ASP A 84 10.25 -12.41 -3.81
C ASP A 84 9.00 -12.40 -4.69
N LEU A 85 7.88 -12.91 -4.16
CA LEU A 85 6.60 -12.89 -4.86
C LEU A 85 6.06 -11.46 -5.01
N LEU A 86 6.15 -10.63 -3.96
CA LEU A 86 5.81 -9.21 -4.04
C LEU A 86 6.56 -8.52 -5.19
N TYR A 87 7.86 -8.77 -5.30
CA TYR A 87 8.68 -8.17 -6.36
C TYR A 87 8.37 -8.70 -7.76
N ALA A 88 8.11 -9.99 -7.90
CA ALA A 88 7.91 -10.62 -9.20
C ALA A 88 6.52 -10.33 -9.79
N ASP A 89 5.47 -10.37 -8.95
CA ASP A 89 4.11 -10.55 -9.44
C ASP A 89 3.22 -9.30 -9.26
N THR A 90 3.70 -8.24 -8.62
CA THR A 90 2.93 -6.99 -8.52
C THR A 90 2.74 -6.37 -9.91
N VAL A 91 1.49 -6.17 -10.30
CA VAL A 91 1.11 -5.48 -11.55
C VAL A 91 0.23 -4.27 -11.32
N SER A 92 -0.41 -4.18 -10.15
CA SER A 92 -1.32 -3.09 -9.83
C SER A 92 -1.24 -2.71 -8.36
N PHE A 93 -1.76 -1.53 -8.06
CA PHE A 93 -1.80 -1.00 -6.71
C PHE A 93 -3.08 -0.23 -6.43
N LEU A 94 -3.37 -0.11 -5.14
CA LEU A 94 -4.36 0.80 -4.58
C LEU A 94 -3.71 1.58 -3.45
N PHE A 95 -3.98 2.86 -3.32
CA PHE A 95 -3.61 3.64 -2.15
C PHE A 95 -4.85 4.15 -1.42
N VAL A 96 -4.73 4.29 -0.11
CA VAL A 96 -5.68 5.00 0.76
C VAL A 96 -4.86 5.99 1.57
N ALA A 97 -5.21 7.27 1.49
CA ALA A 97 -4.56 8.37 2.20
C ALA A 97 -5.59 9.08 3.09
N THR A 98 -5.32 9.08 4.39
CA THR A 98 -6.06 9.83 5.40
C THR A 98 -5.19 10.97 5.94
N PRO A 99 -5.73 11.89 6.74
CA PRO A 99 -4.90 12.89 7.43
C PRO A 99 -3.86 12.30 8.40
N VAL A 100 -3.97 11.01 8.76
CA VAL A 100 -3.12 10.37 9.78
C VAL A 100 -2.11 9.42 9.16
N TYR A 101 -2.50 8.65 8.14
CA TYR A 101 -1.63 7.67 7.50
C TYR A 101 -1.87 7.58 5.99
N ILE A 102 -0.91 7.02 5.29
CA ILE A 102 -1.07 6.57 3.91
C ILE A 102 -0.70 5.10 3.82
N ALA A 103 -1.53 4.33 3.12
CA ALA A 103 -1.31 2.93 2.83
C ALA A 103 -1.27 2.69 1.33
N LEU A 104 -0.40 1.77 0.91
CA LEU A 104 -0.29 1.31 -0.48
C LEU A 104 -0.43 -0.20 -0.50
N TYR A 105 -1.34 -0.74 -1.29
CA TYR A 105 -1.66 -2.16 -1.40
C TYR A 105 -1.20 -2.66 -2.75
N PHE A 106 -0.41 -3.72 -2.79
CA PHE A 106 0.21 -4.26 -4.00
C PHE A 106 -0.47 -5.57 -4.42
N TYR A 107 -0.98 -5.63 -5.64
CA TYR A 107 -1.77 -6.75 -6.13
C TYR A 107 -1.16 -7.42 -7.35
N ASP A 108 -1.35 -8.73 -7.41
CA ASP A 108 -1.05 -9.53 -8.61
C ASP A 108 -2.12 -9.39 -9.70
N SER A 109 -1.91 -10.07 -10.83
CA SER A 109 -2.84 -10.08 -11.97
C SER A 109 -4.20 -10.73 -11.66
N SER A 110 -4.29 -11.50 -10.58
CA SER A 110 -5.52 -12.13 -10.08
C SER A 110 -6.16 -11.34 -8.94
N SER A 111 -5.73 -10.08 -8.72
CA SER A 111 -6.19 -9.20 -7.65
C SER A 111 -5.97 -9.77 -6.24
N GLN A 112 -4.98 -10.65 -6.05
CA GLN A 112 -4.56 -11.10 -4.74
C GLN A 112 -3.54 -10.12 -4.15
N LEU A 113 -3.69 -9.80 -2.87
CA LEU A 113 -2.77 -8.92 -2.17
C LEU A 113 -1.45 -9.65 -1.90
N LEU A 114 -0.34 -9.06 -2.35
CA LEU A 114 1.02 -9.58 -2.14
C LEU A 114 1.75 -8.89 -1.00
N GLY A 115 1.32 -7.68 -0.65
CA GLY A 115 1.89 -6.88 0.43
C GLY A 115 1.26 -5.51 0.50
N TYR A 116 1.62 -4.76 1.54
CA TYR A 116 1.19 -3.37 1.67
C TYR A 116 2.22 -2.51 2.38
N PHE A 117 2.37 -1.27 1.94
CA PHE A 117 3.05 -0.22 2.67
C PHE A 117 2.08 0.45 3.65
N THR A 118 2.57 0.86 4.82
CA THR A 118 1.92 1.89 5.64
C THR A 118 2.96 2.82 6.26
N GLY A 119 2.64 4.11 6.31
CA GLY A 119 3.47 5.15 6.87
C GLY A 119 2.65 6.37 7.31
N ALA A 120 3.30 7.32 7.97
CA ALA A 120 2.63 8.55 8.40
C ALA A 120 2.17 9.37 7.19
N ALA A 121 0.99 9.98 7.28
CA ALA A 121 0.52 10.91 6.27
C ALA A 121 1.29 12.24 6.39
N ILE A 122 2.30 12.43 5.54
CA ILE A 122 2.94 13.72 5.28
C ILE A 122 2.52 14.22 3.88
N SER A 123 1.36 13.77 3.40
CA SER A 123 0.99 13.88 1.99
C SER A 123 0.06 15.08 1.72
N LEU A 124 0.13 15.64 0.50
CA LEU A 124 -0.84 16.63 0.00
C LEU A 124 -2.11 15.97 -0.58
N THR A 125 -2.22 14.65 -0.41
CA THR A 125 -3.24 13.81 -1.03
C THR A 125 -4.15 13.21 0.05
N SER A 126 -5.46 13.19 -0.21
CA SER A 126 -6.45 12.50 0.60
C SER A 126 -7.37 11.66 -0.28
N GLY A 127 -8.04 10.68 0.31
CA GLY A 127 -8.91 9.74 -0.38
C GLY A 127 -8.13 8.54 -0.92
N SER A 128 -8.61 7.96 -2.01
CA SER A 128 -8.06 6.73 -2.54
C SER A 128 -8.00 6.73 -4.07
N GLY A 129 -7.06 5.95 -4.59
CA GLY A 129 -6.85 5.77 -6.02
C GLY A 129 -5.95 4.59 -6.29
N GLY A 130 -5.73 4.25 -7.55
CA GLY A 130 -4.94 3.09 -7.91
C GLY A 130 -4.64 3.07 -9.40
N GLY A 131 -3.87 2.07 -9.79
CA GLY A 131 -3.47 1.90 -11.18
C GLY A 131 -2.46 0.77 -11.32
N GLU A 132 -1.74 0.79 -12.43
CA GLU A 132 -0.67 -0.17 -12.72
C GLU A 132 0.64 0.26 -12.07
N GLY A 133 1.53 -0.71 -11.82
CA GLY A 133 2.88 -0.45 -11.35
C GLY A 133 3.64 -1.75 -11.11
N SER A 134 4.96 -1.64 -10.94
CA SER A 134 5.85 -2.80 -10.80
C SER A 134 7.08 -2.46 -9.96
N TRP A 135 7.76 -3.48 -9.46
CA TRP A 135 9.03 -3.35 -8.74
C TRP A 135 10.24 -3.48 -9.68
N SER A 136 11.24 -2.61 -9.51
CA SER A 136 12.53 -2.70 -10.22
C SER A 136 13.70 -2.59 -9.25
#